data_AF-A0A6L5H2G1-F1
#
_entry.id   AF-A0A6L5H2G1-F1
#
_cell.length_a   1.000
_cell.length_b   1.000
_cell.length_c   1.000
_cell.angle_alpha   90.00
_cell.angle_beta   90.00
_cell.angle_gamma   90.00
#
_symmetry.space_group_name_H-M   'P 1'
#
loop_
_entity.id
_entity.type
_entity.pdbx_description
1 polymer ?
#
loop_
_entity_poly.entity_id
_entity_poly.type
_entity_poly.pdbx_seq_one_letter_code
_entity_poly.pdbx_strand_id
1 'polypeptide(L)'
;MKKEMKHALVALGLSTLLVPNFANQVVSAQEESHETITSVSPEEVRKEIDNIKKSFIELQDKNKQKILNEIEQVDWETISFSQEDVNKIKNKIPEILSHRNQWFFGDLKRQEEEILNSSFYLQDWKERLYSINPSSRDELYEIKGIKREISEEILRIAVLKKKDRIISYINKNLYYTDIERAKMLEQSSFVYVSNGGPGGPGWISAYFDKMDDLHEYLKKIASLLSDDFQAFSLAPTEKNIREVNAVAFMEKTAISNDDSLSKADKVSMFSKIEDIVEEAVRKIKTEANISENGNYKNSRMLSPEELSVFTKRIEDVYQGKAKPKVTKEEAIQAVSTVTSATVSSSSQATGTSNGETKKDYQASKWFKESGKWYYNDLSGNLVRNRWVGRYYLKADASMAASEWIYDEDYKSWFYVDSTGSYVEKAWQGEYYLKRGGYMAKSEWVFDSQYDSWYYLNQDGKYARNQWIKDGDKWYYLLADGKLAKNMTINGYKVNEKGEWV
;
A
#
# COMPACT_ATOMS: atom_id res chain seq x y z
N MET A 1 6.91 -95.64 -43.49
CA MET A 1 7.94 -96.64 -43.16
C MET A 1 8.43 -96.30 -41.75
N LYS A 2 7.86 -96.78 -40.63
CA LYS A 2 7.76 -98.18 -40.20
C LYS A 2 8.88 -99.05 -40.78
N LYS A 3 9.64 -99.65 -39.86
CA LYS A 3 10.63 -100.72 -40.02
C LYS A 3 12.01 -100.31 -40.53
N GLU A 4 12.99 -100.79 -39.77
CA GLU A 4 14.39 -101.00 -40.13
C GLU A 4 15.22 -99.70 -40.14
N MET A 5 16.05 -99.41 -39.14
CA MET A 5 17.12 -100.26 -38.62
C MET A 5 17.39 -99.94 -37.14
N LYS A 6 17.04 -100.90 -36.28
CA LYS A 6 17.94 -101.33 -35.19
C LYS A 6 18.92 -102.34 -35.82
N HIS A 7 20.16 -102.31 -35.38
CA HIS A 7 21.32 -103.15 -35.73
C HIS A 7 22.30 -102.56 -36.75
N ALA A 8 23.26 -101.76 -36.25
CA ALA A 8 24.70 -101.92 -36.51
C ALA A 8 25.50 -100.76 -35.89
N LEU A 9 25.93 -100.90 -34.63
CA LEU A 9 27.35 -100.90 -34.25
C LEU A 9 27.52 -100.77 -32.72
N VAL A 10 27.90 -101.89 -32.11
CA VAL A 10 28.74 -101.97 -30.92
C VAL A 10 30.19 -101.89 -31.40
N ALA A 11 31.06 -101.29 -30.59
CA ALA A 11 32.53 -101.19 -30.73
C ALA A 11 33.06 -100.09 -31.68
N LEU A 12 33.15 -98.87 -31.15
CA LEU A 12 34.38 -98.07 -31.02
C LEU A 12 34.02 -96.72 -30.35
N GLY A 13 33.91 -96.74 -29.02
CA GLY A 13 34.04 -95.57 -28.12
C GLY A 13 33.21 -94.31 -28.40
N LEU A 14 31.92 -94.46 -28.72
CA LEU A 14 30.95 -93.37 -28.93
C LEU A 14 30.36 -92.82 -27.61
N SER A 15 30.47 -91.51 -27.36
CA SER A 15 29.36 -90.55 -27.62
C SER A 15 29.80 -89.11 -27.29
N THR A 16 29.46 -88.19 -28.19
CA THR A 16 29.84 -86.77 -28.17
C THR A 16 28.69 -85.87 -27.71
N LEU A 17 29.02 -84.70 -27.14
CA LEU A 17 28.37 -83.40 -27.33
C LEU A 17 27.62 -83.31 -28.70
N LEU A 18 26.42 -82.75 -28.94
CA LEU A 18 25.50 -81.80 -28.27
C LEU A 18 24.04 -81.96 -28.85
N VAL A 19 23.01 -82.07 -27.97
CA VAL A 19 21.63 -81.44 -27.98
C VAL A 19 20.58 -81.82 -29.07
N PRO A 20 19.21 -81.85 -28.85
CA PRO A 20 18.33 -81.82 -27.66
C PRO A 20 17.16 -82.86 -27.58
N ASN A 21 16.59 -82.98 -26.37
CA ASN A 21 15.18 -83.30 -26.01
C ASN A 21 14.61 -84.73 -26.15
N PHE A 22 14.02 -85.25 -25.04
CA PHE A 22 12.64 -85.80 -24.95
C PHE A 22 12.34 -86.67 -23.70
N ALA A 23 13.27 -86.85 -22.75
CA ALA A 23 13.00 -87.64 -21.53
C ALA A 23 13.03 -86.86 -20.20
N ASN A 24 13.57 -85.63 -20.18
CA ASN A 24 13.54 -84.76 -18.98
C ASN A 24 12.60 -83.55 -19.09
N GLN A 25 11.91 -83.37 -20.22
CA GLN A 25 10.88 -82.34 -20.37
C GLN A 25 9.45 -82.79 -20.03
N VAL A 26 9.23 -84.08 -19.71
CA VAL A 26 7.93 -84.55 -19.19
C VAL A 26 7.88 -84.48 -17.67
N VAL A 27 9.02 -84.33 -16.99
CA VAL A 27 9.02 -83.96 -15.56
C VAL A 27 9.04 -82.44 -15.39
N SER A 28 9.59 -81.68 -16.34
CA SER A 28 9.59 -80.21 -16.29
C SER A 28 8.43 -79.53 -17.04
N ALA A 29 7.47 -80.28 -17.60
CA ALA A 29 6.19 -79.76 -18.13
C ALA A 29 4.97 -80.32 -17.36
N GLN A 30 5.24 -80.95 -16.23
CA GLN A 30 4.22 -81.36 -15.26
C GLN A 30 4.60 -80.94 -13.82
N GLU A 31 5.49 -79.95 -13.72
CA GLU A 31 5.55 -78.99 -12.61
C GLU A 31 5.03 -77.60 -13.06
N GLU A 32 4.41 -77.49 -14.24
CA GLU A 32 3.38 -76.47 -14.52
C GLU A 32 2.03 -76.90 -13.90
N SER A 33 2.04 -77.15 -12.60
CA SER A 33 0.81 -77.22 -11.82
C SER A 33 1.11 -76.81 -10.39
N HIS A 34 0.78 -75.55 -10.11
CA HIS A 34 0.84 -74.91 -8.80
C HIS A 34 2.22 -74.39 -8.36
N GLU A 35 2.86 -73.54 -9.17
CA GLU A 35 3.45 -72.35 -8.56
C GLU A 35 2.29 -71.54 -8.00
N THR A 36 2.06 -71.77 -6.71
CA THR A 36 1.16 -71.01 -5.88
C THR A 36 1.59 -69.56 -6.07
N ILE A 37 0.73 -68.76 -6.71
CA ILE A 37 0.68 -67.32 -6.49
C ILE A 37 0.81 -67.19 -4.98
N THR A 38 1.97 -66.77 -4.46
CA THR A 38 2.15 -66.50 -3.04
C THR A 38 1.17 -65.39 -2.75
N SER A 39 -0.01 -65.78 -2.28
CA SER A 39 -1.06 -64.86 -1.88
C SER A 39 -0.45 -64.06 -0.74
N VAL A 40 -0.08 -62.81 -1.02
CA VAL A 40 0.34 -61.88 0.02
C VAL A 40 -0.77 -61.86 1.05
N SER A 41 -0.49 -62.38 2.25
CA SER A 41 -1.52 -62.42 3.29
C SER A 41 -1.79 -60.98 3.74
N PRO A 42 -3.04 -60.54 3.84
CA PRO A 42 -3.36 -59.22 4.42
C PRO A 42 -2.72 -59.00 5.79
N GLU A 43 -2.50 -60.07 6.55
CA GLU A 43 -1.82 -60.04 7.84
C GLU A 43 -0.32 -59.70 7.72
N GLU A 44 0.34 -60.17 6.67
CA GLU A 44 1.75 -59.85 6.41
C GLU A 44 1.93 -58.38 6.04
N VAL A 45 1.03 -57.83 5.21
CA VAL A 45 1.04 -56.40 4.84
C VAL A 45 0.84 -55.52 6.08
N ARG A 46 -0.16 -55.86 6.91
CA ARG A 46 -0.43 -55.13 8.16
C ARG A 46 0.73 -55.16 9.13
N LYS A 47 1.35 -56.33 9.32
CA LYS A 47 2.53 -56.49 10.19
C LYS A 47 3.69 -55.62 9.73
N GLU A 48 3.93 -55.56 8.42
CA GLU A 48 5.00 -54.73 7.87
C GLU A 48 4.71 -53.23 8.02
N ILE A 49 3.47 -52.82 7.79
CA ILE A 49 3.01 -51.44 8.04
C ILE A 49 3.21 -51.06 9.51
N ASP A 50 2.89 -51.94 10.46
CA ASP A 50 3.07 -51.66 11.89
C ASP A 50 4.55 -51.56 12.28
N ASN A 51 5.44 -52.36 11.66
CA ASN A 51 6.89 -52.21 11.79
C ASN A 51 7.36 -50.83 11.28
N ILE A 52 6.86 -50.40 10.12
CA ILE A 52 7.18 -49.08 9.54
C ILE A 52 6.70 -47.95 10.46
N LYS A 53 5.47 -48.02 10.98
CA LYS A 53 4.95 -47.03 11.95
C LYS A 53 5.84 -46.95 13.19
N LYS A 54 6.25 -48.08 13.75
CA LYS A 54 7.11 -48.14 14.93
C LYS A 54 8.47 -47.48 14.67
N SER A 55 9.14 -47.85 13.57
CA SER A 55 10.43 -47.24 13.20
C SER A 55 10.34 -45.73 12.97
N PHE A 56 9.24 -45.26 12.39
CA PHE A 56 8.99 -43.84 12.20
C PHE A 56 8.81 -43.08 13.52
N ILE A 57 8.06 -43.64 14.48
CA ILE A 57 7.91 -43.06 15.83
C ILE A 57 9.27 -42.97 16.53
N GLU A 58 10.08 -44.04 16.49
CA GLU A 58 11.43 -44.06 17.09
C GLU A 58 12.34 -42.98 16.48
N LEU A 59 12.29 -42.80 15.15
CA LEU A 59 13.00 -41.73 14.46
C LEU A 59 12.53 -40.33 14.91
N GLN A 60 11.22 -40.13 15.04
CA GLN A 60 10.66 -38.87 15.51
C GLN A 60 11.07 -38.55 16.95
N ASP A 61 11.08 -39.53 17.85
CA ASP A 61 11.51 -39.34 19.23
C ASP A 61 13.01 -39.00 19.31
N LYS A 62 13.85 -39.63 18.48
CA LYS A 62 15.27 -39.26 18.35
C LYS A 62 15.42 -37.81 17.87
N ASN A 63 14.66 -37.41 16.85
CA ASN A 63 14.69 -36.05 16.32
C ASN A 63 14.18 -35.01 17.33
N LYS A 64 13.14 -35.35 18.10
CA LYS A 64 12.62 -34.53 19.19
C LYS A 64 13.72 -34.18 20.20
N GLN A 65 14.47 -35.18 20.67
CA GLN A 65 15.55 -34.97 21.64
C GLN A 65 16.69 -34.11 21.06
N LYS A 66 17.09 -34.36 19.81
CA LYS A 66 18.10 -33.55 19.11
C LYS A 66 17.71 -32.07 19.09
N ILE A 67 16.48 -31.78 18.71
CA ILE A 67 15.94 -30.43 18.59
C ILE A 67 15.82 -29.75 19.96
N LEU A 68 15.33 -30.47 20.97
CA LEU A 68 15.23 -29.93 22.33
C LEU A 68 16.61 -29.54 22.87
N ASN A 69 17.62 -30.38 22.66
CA ASN A 69 19.01 -30.08 23.03
C ASN A 69 19.55 -28.85 22.28
N GLU A 70 19.25 -28.72 20.98
CA GLU A 70 19.65 -27.55 20.18
C GLU A 70 19.01 -26.26 20.72
N ILE A 71 17.72 -26.29 21.04
CA ILE A 71 16.99 -25.16 21.66
C ILE A 71 17.58 -24.76 23.02
N GLU A 72 18.07 -25.73 23.80
CA GLU A 72 18.68 -25.47 25.12
C GLU A 72 20.07 -24.84 25.03
N GLN A 73 20.78 -25.05 23.93
CA GLN A 73 22.10 -24.47 23.70
C GLN A 73 22.04 -23.07 23.08
N VAL A 74 20.86 -22.62 22.65
CA VAL A 74 20.66 -21.28 22.11
C VAL A 74 20.69 -20.24 23.23
N ASP A 75 21.48 -19.19 23.00
CA ASP A 75 21.35 -17.94 23.76
C ASP A 75 20.14 -17.13 23.27
N TRP A 76 19.02 -17.27 23.98
CA TRP A 76 17.76 -16.57 23.69
C TRP A 76 17.78 -15.09 24.11
N GLU A 77 18.75 -14.65 24.90
CA GLU A 77 18.88 -13.25 25.33
C GLU A 77 19.22 -12.34 24.14
N THR A 78 19.98 -12.85 23.17
CA THR A 78 20.33 -12.15 21.92
C THR A 78 19.10 -11.59 21.18
N ILE A 79 17.93 -12.21 21.33
CA ILE A 79 16.67 -11.75 20.73
C ILE A 79 15.62 -11.33 21.78
N SER A 80 16.01 -11.22 23.05
CA SER A 80 15.13 -10.86 24.17
C SER A 80 13.91 -11.78 24.32
N PHE A 81 14.06 -13.07 24.06
CA PHE A 81 13.00 -14.06 24.30
C PHE A 81 13.00 -14.45 25.78
N SER A 82 11.80 -14.47 26.38
CA SER A 82 11.61 -14.90 27.76
C SER A 82 11.56 -16.43 27.85
N GLN A 83 11.68 -16.96 29.08
CA GLN A 83 11.49 -18.39 29.30
C GLN A 83 10.11 -18.89 28.86
N GLU A 84 9.07 -18.05 28.94
CA GLU A 84 7.73 -18.39 28.46
C GLU A 84 7.71 -18.55 26.94
N ASP A 85 8.44 -17.69 26.20
CA ASP A 85 8.55 -17.78 24.74
C ASP A 85 9.28 -19.07 24.33
N VAL A 86 10.37 -19.40 25.02
CA VAL A 86 11.10 -20.67 24.80
C VAL A 86 10.20 -21.87 25.08
N ASN A 87 9.40 -21.81 26.14
CA ASN A 87 8.45 -22.88 26.46
C ASN A 87 7.36 -23.05 25.38
N LYS A 88 6.87 -21.95 24.78
CA LYS A 88 5.94 -22.02 23.64
C LYS A 88 6.56 -22.77 22.46
N ILE A 89 7.82 -22.50 22.14
CA ILE A 89 8.56 -23.21 21.08
C ILE A 89 8.68 -24.71 21.42
N LYS A 90 9.12 -25.04 22.65
CA LYS A 90 9.27 -26.45 23.08
C LYS A 90 7.94 -27.21 23.02
N ASN A 91 6.84 -26.57 23.44
CA ASN A 91 5.50 -27.17 23.42
C ASN A 91 4.94 -27.36 22.01
N LYS A 92 5.48 -26.66 21.01
CA LYS A 92 5.08 -26.83 19.61
C LYS A 92 5.61 -28.12 19.00
N ILE A 93 6.73 -28.64 19.49
CA ILE A 93 7.39 -29.83 18.93
C ILE A 93 6.48 -31.06 18.96
N PRO A 94 5.82 -31.43 20.08
CA PRO A 94 4.86 -32.53 20.09
C PRO A 94 3.71 -32.36 19.10
N GLU A 95 3.20 -31.15 18.90
CA GLU A 95 2.12 -30.87 17.94
C GLU A 95 2.56 -31.11 16.49
N ILE A 96 3.77 -30.67 16.13
CA ILE A 96 4.37 -30.87 14.81
C ILE A 96 4.53 -32.37 14.53
N LEU A 97 5.10 -33.10 15.50
CA LEU A 97 5.32 -34.54 15.37
C LEU A 97 4.00 -35.31 15.25
N SER A 98 2.99 -34.93 16.03
CA SER A 98 1.65 -35.51 15.95
C SER A 98 1.02 -35.32 14.56
N HIS A 99 1.08 -34.12 13.98
CA HIS A 99 0.56 -33.87 12.63
C HIS A 99 1.30 -34.71 11.57
N ARG A 100 2.63 -34.80 11.67
CA ARG A 100 3.44 -35.62 10.77
C ARG A 100 3.09 -37.10 10.87
N ASN A 101 2.89 -37.62 12.09
CA ASN A 101 2.42 -38.99 12.32
C ASN A 101 1.06 -39.24 11.67
N GLN A 102 0.10 -38.35 11.88
CA GLN A 102 -1.23 -38.49 11.29
C GLN A 102 -1.17 -38.52 9.76
N TRP A 103 -0.39 -37.62 9.15
CA TRP A 103 -0.23 -37.57 7.70
C TRP A 103 0.41 -38.86 7.16
N PHE A 104 1.53 -39.30 7.75
CA PHE A 104 2.23 -40.49 7.31
C PHE A 104 1.41 -41.77 7.50
N PHE A 105 0.71 -41.91 8.63
CA PHE A 105 -0.15 -43.07 8.88
C PHE A 105 -1.37 -43.09 7.96
N GLY A 106 -1.87 -41.92 7.56
CA GLY A 106 -2.87 -41.80 6.51
C GLY A 106 -2.37 -42.30 5.15
N ASP A 107 -1.15 -41.94 4.76
CA ASP A 107 -0.52 -42.45 3.53
C ASP A 107 -0.33 -43.97 3.60
N LEU A 108 0.21 -44.50 4.68
CA LEU A 108 0.35 -45.95 4.88
C LEU A 108 -0.99 -46.69 4.76
N LYS A 109 -2.07 -46.13 5.32
CA LYS A 109 -3.41 -46.73 5.22
C LYS A 109 -3.90 -46.77 3.76
N ARG A 110 -3.70 -45.69 3.00
CA ARG A 110 -4.02 -45.67 1.57
C ARG A 110 -3.23 -46.74 0.80
N GLN A 111 -1.96 -46.92 1.16
CA GLN A 111 -1.08 -47.89 0.53
C GLN A 111 -1.51 -49.33 0.85
N GLU A 112 -1.94 -49.59 2.09
CA GLU A 112 -2.57 -50.86 2.49
C GLU A 112 -3.76 -51.17 1.58
N GLU A 113 -4.70 -50.22 1.44
CA GLU A 113 -5.91 -50.39 0.62
C GLU A 113 -5.58 -50.67 -0.86
N GLU A 114 -4.59 -49.97 -1.42
CA GLU A 114 -4.19 -50.15 -2.83
C GLU A 114 -3.44 -51.47 -3.08
N ILE A 115 -2.59 -51.91 -2.14
CA ILE A 115 -1.88 -53.20 -2.22
C ILE A 115 -2.87 -54.36 -2.13
N LEU A 116 -3.84 -54.28 -1.22
CA LEU A 116 -4.82 -55.35 -1.01
C LEU A 116 -5.87 -55.46 -2.12
N ASN A 117 -6.16 -54.37 -2.83
CA ASN A 117 -7.21 -54.32 -3.87
C ASN A 117 -6.68 -54.43 -5.32
N SER A 118 -5.37 -54.50 -5.53
CA SER A 118 -4.77 -54.54 -6.86
C SER A 118 -3.84 -55.73 -7.04
N SER A 119 -4.19 -56.63 -7.98
CA SER A 119 -3.36 -57.78 -8.33
C SER A 119 -2.00 -57.39 -8.92
N PHE A 120 -1.86 -56.17 -9.43
CA PHE A 120 -0.65 -55.65 -10.05
C PHE A 120 0.48 -55.38 -9.03
N TYR A 121 0.13 -55.02 -7.79
CA TYR A 121 1.13 -54.63 -6.77
C TYR A 121 1.56 -55.76 -5.84
N LEU A 122 1.03 -56.98 -6.02
CA LEU A 122 1.28 -58.12 -5.14
C LEU A 122 2.73 -58.62 -5.18
N GLN A 123 3.48 -58.33 -6.25
CA GLN A 123 4.86 -58.84 -6.40
C GLN A 123 5.91 -57.93 -5.74
N ASP A 124 5.66 -56.61 -5.70
CA ASP A 124 6.64 -55.59 -5.24
C ASP A 124 6.14 -54.74 -4.06
N TRP A 125 5.10 -55.19 -3.35
CA TRP A 125 4.41 -54.39 -2.32
C TRP A 125 5.33 -53.92 -1.18
N LYS A 126 6.35 -54.72 -0.82
CA LYS A 126 7.35 -54.33 0.20
C LYS A 126 8.19 -53.15 -0.27
N GLU A 127 8.72 -53.20 -1.48
CA GLU A 127 9.52 -52.10 -2.05
C GLU A 127 8.71 -50.81 -2.10
N ARG A 128 7.42 -50.91 -2.44
CA ARG A 128 6.48 -49.79 -2.40
C ARG A 128 6.37 -49.17 -1.01
N LEU A 129 6.11 -49.97 0.02
CA LEU A 129 6.02 -49.49 1.41
C LEU A 129 7.34 -48.88 1.91
N TYR A 130 8.49 -49.46 1.52
CA TYR A 130 9.80 -48.92 1.89
C TYR A 130 10.16 -47.65 1.11
N SER A 131 9.68 -47.45 -0.12
CA SER A 131 9.93 -46.24 -0.91
C SER A 131 9.31 -44.96 -0.33
N ILE A 132 8.21 -45.12 0.42
CA ILE A 132 7.52 -44.04 1.11
C ILE A 132 7.94 -43.89 2.57
N ASN A 133 8.63 -44.89 3.14
CA ASN A 133 9.09 -44.86 4.52
C ASN A 133 10.12 -43.73 4.70
N PRO A 134 9.85 -42.69 5.50
CA PRO A 134 10.81 -41.62 5.73
C PRO A 134 12.08 -42.13 6.42
N SER A 135 11.98 -43.21 7.19
CA SER A 135 13.12 -43.83 7.88
C SER A 135 14.07 -44.58 6.95
N SER A 136 13.68 -44.83 5.69
CA SER A 136 14.56 -45.36 4.64
C SER A 136 15.21 -44.25 3.80
N ARG A 137 14.80 -42.98 4.01
CA ARG A 137 15.38 -41.79 3.38
C ARG A 137 16.45 -41.17 4.29
N ASP A 138 17.22 -40.25 3.76
CA ASP A 138 18.26 -39.51 4.48
C ASP A 138 17.68 -38.88 5.77
N GLU A 139 18.19 -39.27 6.94
CA GLU A 139 17.80 -38.77 8.28
C GLU A 139 17.83 -37.22 8.32
N LEU A 140 18.66 -36.60 7.48
CA LEU A 140 18.80 -35.17 7.32
C LEU A 140 17.53 -34.48 6.78
N TYR A 141 16.73 -35.15 5.94
CA TYR A 141 15.54 -34.56 5.31
C TYR A 141 14.39 -34.39 6.30
N GLU A 142 14.16 -35.38 7.16
CA GLU A 142 13.06 -35.34 8.14
C GLU A 142 13.29 -34.29 9.22
N ILE A 143 14.51 -34.25 9.79
CA ILE A 143 14.84 -33.26 10.81
C ILE A 143 14.78 -31.83 10.26
N LYS A 144 15.18 -31.62 8.99
CA LYS A 144 15.10 -30.33 8.30
C LYS A 144 13.66 -29.81 8.20
N GLY A 145 12.71 -30.70 7.89
CA GLY A 145 11.28 -30.35 7.88
C GLY A 145 10.78 -29.85 9.23
N ILE A 146 11.17 -30.51 10.33
CA ILE A 146 10.78 -30.11 11.68
C ILE A 146 11.45 -28.78 12.08
N LYS A 147 12.75 -28.62 11.78
CA LYS A 147 13.49 -27.36 12.02
C LYS A 147 12.85 -26.16 11.31
N ARG A 148 12.34 -26.34 10.09
CA ARG A 148 11.58 -25.30 9.37
C ARG A 148 10.34 -24.86 10.13
N GLU A 149 9.50 -25.80 10.56
CA GLU A 149 8.27 -25.48 11.30
C GLU A 149 8.55 -24.80 12.65
N ILE A 150 9.64 -25.18 13.32
CA ILE A 150 10.11 -24.52 14.55
C ILE A 150 10.61 -23.10 14.26
N SER A 151 11.36 -22.92 13.17
CA SER A 151 11.85 -21.62 12.74
C SER A 151 10.69 -20.67 12.42
N GLU A 152 9.60 -21.17 11.81
CA GLU A 152 8.37 -20.42 11.59
C GLU A 152 7.73 -19.99 12.92
N GLU A 153 7.69 -20.86 13.93
CA GLU A 153 7.16 -20.51 15.25
C GLU A 153 7.99 -19.42 15.94
N ILE A 154 9.32 -19.51 15.87
CA ILE A 154 10.24 -18.46 16.36
C ILE A 154 9.96 -17.13 15.67
N LEU A 155 9.80 -17.12 14.35
CA LEU A 155 9.47 -15.90 13.61
C LEU A 155 8.14 -15.31 14.08
N ARG A 156 7.11 -16.15 14.24
CA ARG A 156 5.79 -15.69 14.70
C ARG A 156 5.88 -14.99 16.05
N ILE A 157 6.60 -15.57 17.00
CA ILE A 157 6.82 -14.96 18.32
C ILE A 157 7.58 -13.63 18.17
N ALA A 158 8.64 -13.58 17.35
CA ALA A 158 9.42 -12.37 17.13
C ALA A 158 8.59 -11.24 16.50
N VAL A 159 7.78 -11.56 15.49
CA VAL A 159 6.85 -10.63 14.82
C VAL A 159 5.85 -10.05 15.82
N LEU A 160 5.25 -10.90 16.67
CA LEU A 160 4.33 -10.45 17.71
C LEU A 160 5.01 -9.52 18.71
N LYS A 161 6.21 -9.85 19.17
CA LYS A 161 6.99 -8.98 20.06
C LYS A 161 7.33 -7.64 19.40
N LYS A 162 7.71 -7.63 18.12
CA LYS A 162 7.99 -6.39 17.39
C LYS A 162 6.73 -5.52 17.30
N LYS A 163 5.58 -6.14 16.98
CA LYS A 163 4.29 -5.46 16.98
C LYS A 163 3.97 -4.86 18.35
N ASP A 164 4.14 -5.60 19.44
CA ASP A 164 3.87 -5.10 20.80
C ASP A 164 4.77 -3.92 21.18
N ARG A 165 6.07 -3.97 20.80
CA ARG A 165 7.00 -2.85 20.97
C ARG A 165 6.53 -1.62 20.21
N ILE A 166 6.09 -1.78 18.96
CA ILE A 166 5.57 -0.68 18.12
C ILE A 166 4.29 -0.11 18.72
N ILE A 167 3.36 -0.95 19.16
CA ILE A 167 2.13 -0.51 19.83
C ILE A 167 2.47 0.29 21.10
N SER A 168 3.44 -0.19 21.89
CA SER A 168 3.92 0.53 23.08
C SER A 168 4.52 1.90 22.72
N TYR A 169 5.35 1.96 21.67
CA TYR A 169 5.91 3.20 21.16
C TYR A 169 4.81 4.17 20.72
N ILE A 170 3.86 3.71 19.90
CA ILE A 170 2.74 4.52 19.42
C ILE A 170 1.96 5.07 20.61
N ASN A 171 1.63 4.25 21.62
CA ASN A 171 0.86 4.69 22.80
C ASN A 171 1.61 5.69 23.68
N LYS A 172 2.94 5.57 23.81
CA LYS A 172 3.76 6.47 24.64
C LYS A 172 4.13 7.78 23.95
N ASN A 173 4.08 7.82 22.61
CA ASN A 173 4.48 9.01 21.86
C ASN A 173 3.42 10.12 21.98
N LEU A 174 3.83 11.26 22.56
CA LEU A 174 2.99 12.43 22.84
C LEU A 174 2.71 13.29 21.61
N TYR A 175 3.41 13.07 20.50
CA TYR A 175 3.22 13.85 19.27
C TYR A 175 2.10 13.31 18.40
N TYR A 176 1.58 12.11 18.69
CA TYR A 176 0.36 11.62 18.06
C TYR A 176 -0.87 12.31 18.63
N THR A 177 -1.72 12.74 17.73
CA THR A 177 -3.12 13.08 18.04
C THR A 177 -3.91 11.79 18.29
N ASP A 178 -5.04 11.85 18.99
CA ASP A 178 -5.84 10.64 19.27
C ASP A 178 -6.29 9.92 17.99
N ILE A 179 -6.66 10.69 16.96
CA ILE A 179 -7.07 10.17 15.65
C ILE A 179 -5.90 9.52 14.91
N GLU A 180 -4.74 10.19 14.88
CA GLU A 180 -3.54 9.64 14.24
C GLU A 180 -3.07 8.38 14.97
N ARG A 181 -3.08 8.39 16.30
CA ARG A 181 -2.78 7.24 17.15
C ARG A 181 -3.67 6.05 16.81
N ALA A 182 -4.99 6.26 16.72
CA ALA A 182 -5.94 5.20 16.37
C ALA A 182 -5.62 4.59 14.99
N LYS A 183 -5.36 5.42 13.97
CA LYS A 183 -4.96 4.96 12.63
C LYS A 183 -3.65 4.17 12.65
N MET A 184 -2.66 4.63 13.40
CA MET A 184 -1.37 3.95 13.53
C MET A 184 -1.49 2.59 14.22
N LEU A 185 -2.34 2.49 15.24
CA LEU A 185 -2.64 1.22 15.92
C LEU A 185 -3.36 0.24 14.98
N GLU A 186 -4.32 0.71 14.18
CA GLU A 186 -4.97 -0.09 13.14
C GLU A 186 -3.97 -0.59 12.08
N GLN A 187 -3.13 0.31 11.57
CA GLN A 187 -2.09 -0.04 10.60
C GLN A 187 -1.09 -1.04 11.18
N SER A 188 -0.67 -0.88 12.44
CA SER A 188 0.22 -1.84 13.11
C SER A 188 -0.40 -3.24 13.18
N SER A 189 -1.71 -3.32 13.37
CA SER A 189 -2.44 -4.59 13.40
C SER A 189 -2.54 -5.21 12.00
N PHE A 190 -2.75 -4.38 10.97
CA PHE A 190 -2.82 -4.86 9.59
C PHE A 190 -1.46 -5.34 9.06
N VAL A 191 -0.42 -4.52 9.17
CA VAL A 191 0.89 -4.78 8.55
C VAL A 191 1.53 -6.03 9.13
N TYR A 192 1.52 -6.23 10.45
CA TYR A 192 2.18 -7.37 11.11
C TYR A 192 1.34 -8.66 11.14
N VAL A 193 0.09 -8.64 10.65
CA VAL A 193 -0.80 -9.82 10.60
C VAL A 193 -1.16 -10.22 9.16
N SER A 194 -0.98 -9.33 8.19
CA SER A 194 -1.30 -9.63 6.77
C SER A 194 -0.35 -10.66 6.15
N ASN A 195 -0.87 -11.45 5.18
CA ASN A 195 -0.10 -12.42 4.40
C ASN A 195 1.10 -11.83 3.63
N GLY A 196 1.13 -10.50 3.42
CA GLY A 196 2.22 -9.79 2.75
C GLY A 196 3.18 -9.05 3.70
N GLY A 197 2.93 -9.09 5.01
CA GLY A 197 3.73 -8.41 6.03
C GLY A 197 4.79 -9.29 6.68
N PRO A 198 5.56 -8.74 7.64
CA PRO A 198 6.53 -9.51 8.42
C PRO A 198 5.82 -10.67 9.12
N GLY A 199 6.12 -11.92 8.72
CA GLY A 199 5.44 -13.12 9.20
C GLY A 199 4.48 -13.78 8.20
N GLY A 200 4.22 -13.15 7.05
CA GLY A 200 3.46 -13.73 5.95
C GLY A 200 4.29 -14.64 5.02
N PRO A 201 3.67 -15.54 4.23
CA PRO A 201 4.39 -16.50 3.39
C PRO A 201 5.41 -15.90 2.41
N GLY A 202 5.16 -14.70 1.88
CA GLY A 202 6.08 -14.00 0.98
C GLY A 202 7.29 -13.37 1.68
N TRP A 203 7.17 -13.03 2.96
CA TRP A 203 8.31 -12.62 3.80
C TRP A 203 9.10 -13.83 4.27
N ILE A 204 8.40 -14.94 4.54
CA ILE A 204 8.98 -16.23 4.91
C ILE A 204 9.80 -16.83 3.75
N SER A 205 9.58 -16.47 2.49
CA SER A 205 10.49 -16.92 1.42
C SER A 205 11.73 -16.03 1.28
N ALA A 206 11.60 -14.71 1.46
CA ALA A 206 12.69 -13.75 1.27
C ALA A 206 13.78 -13.77 2.36
N TYR A 207 13.47 -14.25 3.58
CA TYR A 207 14.42 -14.32 4.70
C TYR A 207 15.15 -15.68 4.84
N PHE A 208 14.80 -16.69 4.03
CA PHE A 208 14.97 -18.10 4.41
C PHE A 208 15.74 -18.99 3.42
N ASP A 209 16.92 -18.55 2.98
CA ASP A 209 17.85 -19.44 2.24
C ASP A 209 18.63 -20.44 3.14
N LYS A 210 18.58 -20.31 4.47
CA LYS A 210 19.39 -21.14 5.41
C LYS A 210 18.69 -21.44 6.75
N MET A 211 17.69 -22.32 6.73
CA MET A 211 17.00 -22.80 7.95
C MET A 211 17.72 -23.96 8.66
N ASP A 212 18.84 -24.42 8.13
CA ASP A 212 19.49 -25.64 8.61
C ASP A 212 20.30 -25.40 9.91
N ASP A 213 20.70 -24.15 10.15
CA ASP A 213 21.42 -23.68 11.34
C ASP A 213 20.58 -22.65 12.12
N LEU A 214 20.12 -23.07 13.32
CA LEU A 214 19.30 -22.23 14.19
C LEU A 214 20.06 -20.97 14.64
N HIS A 215 21.37 -21.03 14.88
CA HIS A 215 22.15 -19.88 15.33
C HIS A 215 22.31 -18.81 14.23
N GLU A 216 22.56 -19.20 12.97
CA GLU A 216 22.59 -18.26 11.84
C GLU A 216 21.21 -17.63 11.60
N TYR A 217 20.14 -18.43 11.75
CA TYR A 217 18.77 -17.95 11.64
C TYR A 217 18.41 -16.89 12.69
N LEU A 218 18.80 -17.11 13.95
CA LEU A 218 18.51 -16.18 15.04
C LEU A 218 19.18 -14.80 14.86
N LYS A 219 20.32 -14.72 14.18
CA LYS A 219 20.93 -13.42 13.82
C LYS A 219 20.02 -12.59 12.90
N LYS A 220 19.29 -13.24 11.99
CA LYS A 220 18.30 -12.56 11.15
C LYS A 220 17.09 -12.08 11.95
N ILE A 221 16.64 -12.89 12.92
CA ILE A 221 15.57 -12.51 13.85
C ILE A 221 15.98 -11.31 14.71
N ALA A 222 17.22 -11.25 15.17
CA ALA A 222 17.74 -10.08 15.89
C ALA A 222 17.64 -8.79 15.05
N SER A 223 17.95 -8.88 13.75
CA SER A 223 17.79 -7.74 12.82
C SER A 223 16.33 -7.28 12.70
N LEU A 224 15.37 -8.22 12.58
CA LEU A 224 13.93 -7.91 12.56
C LEU A 224 13.46 -7.22 13.85
N LEU A 225 14.00 -7.63 15.00
CA LEU A 225 13.64 -7.10 16.31
C LEU A 225 14.35 -5.78 16.64
N SER A 226 15.39 -5.41 15.91
CA SER A 226 16.16 -4.18 16.10
C SER A 226 15.30 -2.94 15.86
N ASP A 227 15.68 -1.81 16.49
CA ASP A 227 14.98 -0.53 16.31
C ASP A 227 15.14 0.04 14.90
N ASP A 228 16.20 -0.37 14.20
CA ASP A 228 16.48 -0.01 12.81
C ASP A 228 15.45 -0.60 11.84
N PHE A 229 14.84 -1.73 12.17
CA PHE A 229 13.81 -2.35 11.34
C PHE A 229 12.44 -1.74 11.61
N GLN A 230 11.81 -1.20 10.58
CA GLN A 230 10.43 -0.72 10.60
C GLN A 230 9.69 -1.17 9.34
N ALA A 231 8.54 -1.82 9.52
CA ALA A 231 7.71 -2.27 8.39
C ALA A 231 6.87 -1.15 7.77
N PHE A 232 6.67 -0.06 8.51
CA PHE A 232 6.03 1.17 8.07
C PHE A 232 6.56 2.33 8.89
N SER A 233 6.41 3.55 8.38
CA SER A 233 6.82 4.77 9.08
C SER A 233 6.11 4.92 10.42
N LEU A 234 6.87 5.21 11.48
CA LEU A 234 6.35 5.59 12.79
C LEU A 234 6.48 7.10 13.07
N ALA A 235 6.68 7.92 12.04
CA ALA A 235 6.82 9.37 12.18
C ALA A 235 5.43 10.03 12.26
N PRO A 236 5.10 10.75 13.35
CA PRO A 236 3.89 11.57 13.42
C PRO A 236 3.94 12.71 12.41
N THR A 237 2.80 13.05 11.83
CA THR A 237 2.68 14.12 10.83
C THR A 237 1.78 15.25 11.29
N GLU A 238 0.72 14.93 12.03
CA GLU A 238 -0.33 15.89 12.40
C GLU A 238 0.19 17.05 13.25
N LYS A 239 1.18 16.82 14.12
CA LYS A 239 1.76 17.89 14.94
C LYS A 239 2.37 19.00 14.07
N ASN A 240 3.29 18.66 13.18
CA ASN A 240 3.93 19.65 12.30
C ASN A 240 2.91 20.32 11.37
N ILE A 241 1.93 19.56 10.85
CA ILE A 241 0.85 20.08 10.00
C ILE A 241 0.01 21.11 10.75
N ARG A 242 -0.39 20.81 12.00
CA ARG A 242 -1.17 21.73 12.84
C ARG A 242 -0.39 23.00 13.17
N GLU A 243 0.91 22.89 13.44
CA GLU A 243 1.75 24.05 13.73
C GLU A 243 1.83 25.00 12.52
N VAL A 244 2.03 24.47 11.30
CA VAL A 244 2.04 25.26 10.06
C VAL A 244 0.66 25.90 9.82
N ASN A 245 -0.41 25.12 9.95
CA ASN A 245 -1.78 25.60 9.77
C ASN A 245 -2.18 26.66 10.80
N ALA A 246 -1.69 26.57 12.03
CA ALA A 246 -1.96 27.55 13.08
C ALA A 246 -1.31 28.90 12.74
N VAL A 247 -0.06 28.91 12.28
CA VAL A 247 0.61 30.15 11.84
C VAL A 247 -0.13 30.75 10.64
N ALA A 248 -0.49 29.92 9.65
CA ALA A 248 -1.32 30.37 8.53
C ALA A 248 -2.65 30.99 8.97
N PHE A 249 -3.33 30.37 9.94
CA PHE A 249 -4.58 30.89 10.49
C PHE A 249 -4.41 32.24 11.20
N MET A 250 -3.35 32.39 12.01
CA MET A 250 -3.01 33.65 12.67
C MET A 250 -2.79 34.77 11.67
N GLU A 251 -1.97 34.53 10.64
CA GLU A 251 -1.65 35.52 9.62
C GLU A 251 -2.88 35.87 8.77
N LYS A 252 -3.67 34.86 8.34
CA LYS A 252 -4.92 35.10 7.62
C LYS A 252 -5.90 35.95 8.44
N THR A 253 -5.94 35.77 9.75
CA THR A 253 -6.75 36.58 10.64
C THR A 253 -6.23 38.02 10.75
N ALA A 254 -4.90 38.22 10.85
CA ALA A 254 -4.29 39.54 10.87
C ALA A 254 -4.57 40.32 9.58
N ILE A 255 -4.32 39.69 8.43
CA ILE A 255 -4.62 40.22 7.08
C ILE A 255 -6.11 40.58 6.94
N SER A 256 -7.01 39.71 7.42
CA SER A 256 -8.47 39.95 7.35
C SER A 256 -8.87 41.23 8.10
N ASN A 257 -8.24 41.47 9.26
CA ASN A 257 -8.51 42.60 10.14
C ASN A 257 -7.71 43.87 9.79
N ASP A 258 -6.84 43.84 8.78
CA ASP A 258 -6.11 45.03 8.36
C ASP A 258 -6.97 45.87 7.40
N ASP A 259 -7.47 47.00 7.91
CA ASP A 259 -8.30 47.93 7.14
C ASP A 259 -7.51 48.70 6.06
N SER A 260 -6.18 48.69 6.13
CA SER A 260 -5.33 49.33 5.11
C SER A 260 -5.16 48.50 3.84
N LEU A 261 -5.47 47.21 3.89
CA LEU A 261 -5.37 46.30 2.75
C LEU A 261 -6.65 46.29 1.92
N SER A 262 -6.50 46.34 0.58
CA SER A 262 -7.63 46.12 -0.32
C SER A 262 -8.09 44.65 -0.28
N LYS A 263 -9.33 44.39 -0.71
CA LYS A 263 -9.84 43.01 -0.83
C LYS A 263 -8.96 42.14 -1.74
N ALA A 264 -8.43 42.73 -2.82
CA ALA A 264 -7.56 42.03 -3.76
C ALA A 264 -6.21 41.65 -3.12
N ASP A 265 -5.64 42.53 -2.31
CA ASP A 265 -4.39 42.27 -1.59
C ASP A 265 -4.57 41.14 -0.57
N LYS A 266 -5.66 41.16 0.20
CA LYS A 266 -6.00 40.10 1.16
C LYS A 266 -6.09 38.73 0.47
N VAL A 267 -6.83 38.64 -0.63
CA VAL A 267 -6.95 37.40 -1.42
C VAL A 267 -5.60 36.94 -1.97
N SER A 268 -4.79 37.85 -2.52
CA SER A 268 -3.46 37.48 -3.02
C SER A 268 -2.53 36.99 -1.92
N MET A 269 -2.64 37.53 -0.70
CA MET A 269 -1.84 37.09 0.45
C MET A 269 -2.31 35.73 0.95
N PHE A 270 -3.62 35.47 1.02
CA PHE A 270 -4.17 34.16 1.39
C PHE A 270 -3.70 33.05 0.46
N SER A 271 -3.72 33.27 -0.85
CA SER A 271 -3.22 32.31 -1.84
C SER A 271 -1.73 32.01 -1.65
N LYS A 272 -0.89 33.04 -1.42
CA LYS A 272 0.54 32.83 -1.12
C LYS A 272 0.75 32.00 0.15
N ILE A 273 -0.05 32.25 1.19
CA ILE A 273 0.00 31.48 2.43
C ILE A 273 -0.39 30.01 2.16
N GLU A 274 -1.42 29.77 1.36
CA GLU A 274 -1.87 28.42 0.99
C GLU A 274 -0.79 27.66 0.21
N ASP A 275 -0.14 28.29 -0.76
CA ASP A 275 0.97 27.69 -1.50
C ASP A 275 2.11 27.23 -0.57
N ILE A 276 2.47 28.06 0.42
CA ILE A 276 3.52 27.73 1.40
C ILE A 276 3.07 26.59 2.34
N VAL A 277 1.80 26.60 2.77
CA VAL A 277 1.23 25.53 3.60
C VAL A 277 1.22 24.19 2.85
N GLU A 278 0.81 24.18 1.59
CA GLU A 278 0.83 22.97 0.75
C GLU A 278 2.25 22.44 0.57
N GLU A 279 3.22 23.31 0.32
CA GLU A 279 4.63 22.97 0.23
C GLU A 279 5.14 22.33 1.52
N ALA A 280 4.81 22.93 2.68
CA ALA A 280 5.18 22.44 4.00
C ALA A 280 4.57 21.06 4.28
N VAL A 281 3.26 20.89 4.04
CA VAL A 281 2.56 19.61 4.23
C VAL A 281 3.16 18.53 3.34
N ARG A 282 3.51 18.85 2.09
CA ARG A 282 4.19 17.93 1.18
C ARG A 282 5.54 17.50 1.76
N LYS A 283 6.36 18.45 2.22
CA LYS A 283 7.66 18.16 2.83
C LYS A 283 7.54 17.30 4.08
N ILE A 284 6.59 17.60 4.98
CA ILE A 284 6.30 16.79 6.17
C ILE A 284 5.96 15.36 5.77
N LYS A 285 5.04 15.17 4.82
CA LYS A 285 4.65 13.83 4.36
C LYS A 285 5.79 13.08 3.69
N THR A 286 6.65 13.77 2.93
CA THR A 286 7.82 13.15 2.30
C THR A 286 8.82 12.66 3.34
N GLU A 287 9.20 13.48 4.32
CA GLU A 287 10.16 13.09 5.37
C GLU A 287 9.59 11.99 6.28
N ALA A 288 8.28 12.02 6.54
CA ALA A 288 7.59 10.98 7.28
C ALA A 288 7.33 9.71 6.45
N ASN A 289 7.69 9.65 5.17
CA ASN A 289 7.46 8.49 4.29
C ASN A 289 8.70 8.06 3.51
N ILE A 290 9.91 8.44 3.94
CA ILE A 290 11.14 8.08 3.20
C ILE A 290 11.33 6.56 3.26
N SER A 291 11.26 5.92 2.08
CA SER A 291 11.48 4.48 1.89
C SER A 291 12.50 4.26 0.76
N GLU A 292 13.71 3.84 1.10
CA GLU A 292 14.59 3.11 0.19
C GLU A 292 14.55 1.63 0.61
N ASN A 293 14.21 0.75 -0.34
CA ASN A 293 14.17 -0.72 -0.16
C ASN A 293 13.27 -1.25 0.97
N GLY A 294 12.19 -0.55 1.31
CA GLY A 294 11.25 -0.96 2.36
C GLY A 294 11.73 -0.67 3.79
N ASN A 295 12.84 0.05 3.96
CA ASN A 295 13.32 0.48 5.27
C ASN A 295 12.87 1.92 5.56
N TYR A 296 12.02 2.08 6.58
CA TYR A 296 11.55 3.39 7.07
C TYR A 296 12.48 4.01 8.14
N LYS A 297 13.71 3.49 8.31
CA LYS A 297 14.71 3.97 9.28
C LYS A 297 14.93 5.48 9.26
N ASN A 298 14.83 6.10 8.08
CA ASN A 298 15.06 7.54 7.92
C ASN A 298 13.78 8.38 8.08
N SER A 299 12.63 7.73 8.27
CA SER A 299 11.37 8.42 8.47
C SER A 299 11.39 9.21 9.77
N ARG A 300 11.05 10.50 9.69
CA ARG A 300 11.07 11.40 10.84
C ARG A 300 10.13 12.59 10.67
N MET A 301 9.90 13.26 11.78
CA MET A 301 9.30 14.59 11.81
C MET A 301 10.29 15.63 11.29
N LEU A 302 9.76 16.75 10.78
CA LEU A 302 10.59 17.93 10.57
C LEU A 302 11.06 18.47 11.93
N SER A 303 12.33 18.88 11.99
CA SER A 303 12.87 19.57 13.15
C SER A 303 12.21 20.95 13.30
N PRO A 304 12.23 21.57 14.50
CA PRO A 304 11.74 22.93 14.68
C PRO A 304 12.36 23.94 13.70
N GLU A 305 13.64 23.77 13.37
CA GLU A 305 14.37 24.64 12.44
C GLU A 305 13.87 24.47 11.01
N GLU A 306 13.67 23.23 10.55
CA GLU A 306 13.13 22.94 9.22
C GLU A 306 11.68 23.42 9.08
N LEU A 307 10.87 23.23 10.12
CA LEU A 307 9.50 23.72 10.15
C LEU A 307 9.45 25.26 10.15
N SER A 308 10.39 25.89 10.88
CA SER A 308 10.50 27.35 10.98
C SER A 308 10.73 28.03 9.64
N VAL A 309 11.38 27.35 8.68
CA VAL A 309 11.52 27.88 7.31
C VAL A 309 10.17 28.17 6.68
N PHE A 310 9.18 27.30 6.88
CA PHE A 310 7.82 27.49 6.35
C PHE A 310 7.03 28.51 7.17
N THR A 311 7.10 28.44 8.51
CA THR A 311 6.34 29.38 9.34
C THR A 311 6.81 30.82 9.16
N LYS A 312 8.12 31.06 9.06
CA LYS A 312 8.67 32.39 8.77
C LYS A 312 8.24 32.90 7.40
N ARG A 313 8.26 32.03 6.38
CA ARG A 313 7.77 32.40 5.04
C ARG A 313 6.29 32.80 5.06
N ILE A 314 5.47 32.14 5.89
CA ILE A 314 4.06 32.50 6.09
C ILE A 314 3.93 33.87 6.76
N GLU A 315 4.67 34.08 7.86
CA GLU A 315 4.75 35.37 8.58
C GLU A 315 5.22 36.50 7.65
N ASP A 316 6.21 36.23 6.79
CA ASP A 316 6.77 37.19 5.84
C ASP A 316 5.79 37.59 4.72
N VAL A 317 4.70 36.82 4.48
CA VAL A 317 3.66 37.22 3.51
C VAL A 317 2.96 38.50 3.97
N TYR A 318 2.83 38.71 5.28
CA TYR A 318 2.14 39.85 5.86
C TYR A 318 3.03 40.61 6.85
N GLN A 319 3.60 41.72 6.38
CA GLN A 319 4.38 42.66 7.21
C GLN A 319 3.57 43.90 7.62
N GLY A 320 2.24 43.79 7.66
CA GLY A 320 1.36 44.89 8.02
C GLY A 320 1.37 45.20 9.52
N LYS A 321 0.64 46.25 9.91
CA LYS A 321 0.63 46.73 11.31
C LYS A 321 -0.38 46.01 12.20
N ALA A 322 -1.35 45.31 11.63
CA ALA A 322 -2.35 44.59 12.42
C ALA A 322 -1.69 43.35 13.01
N LYS A 323 -1.79 43.17 14.33
CA LYS A 323 -1.29 41.95 14.97
C LYS A 323 -2.36 40.86 14.88
N PRO A 324 -1.98 39.56 14.81
CA PRO A 324 -2.92 38.47 15.02
C PRO A 324 -3.68 38.70 16.33
N LYS A 325 -5.02 38.70 16.26
CA LYS A 325 -5.89 38.81 17.45
C LYS A 325 -5.99 37.50 18.24
N VAL A 326 -5.36 36.44 17.73
CA VAL A 326 -5.48 35.07 18.22
C VAL A 326 -4.09 34.60 18.64
N THR A 327 -3.99 33.98 19.80
CA THR A 327 -2.75 33.35 20.28
C THR A 327 -2.43 32.08 19.49
N LYS A 328 -1.18 31.61 19.59
CA LYS A 328 -0.76 30.36 18.94
C LYS A 328 -1.55 29.16 19.46
N GLU A 329 -1.82 29.13 20.76
CA GLU A 329 -2.58 28.09 21.43
C GLU A 329 -4.05 28.07 20.97
N GLU A 330 -4.69 29.23 20.88
CA GLU A 330 -6.05 29.36 20.34
C GLU A 330 -6.13 28.97 18.86
N ALA A 331 -5.11 29.33 18.06
CA ALA A 331 -5.03 28.94 16.66
C ALA A 331 -4.86 27.41 16.50
N ILE A 332 -4.01 26.78 17.32
CA ILE A 332 -3.86 25.32 17.34
C ILE A 332 -5.18 24.64 17.72
N GLN A 333 -5.91 25.18 18.71
CA GLN A 333 -7.23 24.67 19.08
C GLN A 333 -8.24 24.83 17.95
N ALA A 334 -8.31 26.00 17.31
CA ALA A 334 -9.23 26.28 16.20
C ALA A 334 -9.00 25.34 15.01
N VAL A 335 -7.74 25.10 14.65
CA VAL A 335 -7.39 24.15 13.59
C VAL A 335 -7.73 22.72 14.00
N SER A 336 -7.51 22.36 15.26
CA SER A 336 -7.81 21.01 15.79
C SER A 336 -9.31 20.71 15.89
N THR A 337 -10.16 21.70 16.19
CA THR A 337 -11.62 21.52 16.25
C THR A 337 -12.25 21.41 14.87
N VAL A 338 -11.72 22.12 13.85
CA VAL A 338 -12.12 21.92 12.45
C VAL A 338 -11.79 20.49 11.98
N THR A 339 -10.64 19.93 12.41
CA THR A 339 -10.26 18.52 12.17
C THR A 339 -11.10 17.52 13.00
N SER A 340 -11.64 17.92 14.16
CA SER A 340 -12.45 17.04 15.04
C SER A 340 -13.95 17.06 14.69
N ALA A 341 -14.47 18.18 14.18
CA ALA A 341 -15.82 18.29 13.64
C ALA A 341 -16.01 17.46 12.35
N THR A 342 -14.92 17.17 11.63
CA THR A 342 -14.90 16.21 10.52
C THR A 342 -14.97 14.75 10.96
N VAL A 343 -14.73 14.44 12.24
CA VAL A 343 -14.72 13.05 12.78
C VAL A 343 -15.95 12.76 13.65
N SER A 344 -16.50 13.77 14.35
CA SER A 344 -17.66 13.58 15.23
C SER A 344 -19.00 13.40 14.50
N SER A 345 -19.09 13.64 13.19
CA SER A 345 -20.29 13.35 12.40
C SER A 345 -20.47 11.87 12.03
N SER A 346 -19.56 10.99 12.48
CA SER A 346 -19.60 9.54 12.20
C SER A 346 -20.37 8.69 13.22
N SER A 347 -20.99 9.27 14.24
CA SER A 347 -21.76 8.49 15.23
C SER A 347 -23.09 9.16 15.58
N GLN A 348 -24.09 8.84 14.75
CA GLN A 348 -25.55 8.84 14.94
C GLN A 348 -26.25 9.53 13.78
N ALA A 349 -26.74 8.72 12.84
CA ALA A 349 -27.81 9.11 11.94
C ALA A 349 -28.85 8.01 11.93
N THR A 350 -29.81 8.11 12.85
CA THR A 350 -31.14 7.52 12.67
C THR A 350 -31.82 8.23 11.49
N GLY A 351 -32.11 7.44 10.46
CA GLY A 351 -33.13 7.61 9.42
C GLY A 351 -33.54 9.02 8.97
N THR A 352 -33.23 9.36 7.71
CA THR A 352 -34.27 9.47 6.67
C THR A 352 -33.64 9.50 5.27
N SER A 353 -34.44 9.03 4.32
CA SER A 353 -34.17 8.60 2.95
C SER A 353 -33.67 9.67 1.97
N ASN A 354 -32.73 9.31 1.09
CA ASN A 354 -33.06 8.98 -0.31
C ASN A 354 -31.88 8.27 -0.98
N GLY A 355 -32.19 7.24 -1.76
CA GLY A 355 -31.23 6.24 -2.22
C GLY A 355 -30.24 6.77 -3.25
N GLU A 356 -28.96 6.66 -2.90
CA GLU A 356 -27.87 6.42 -3.85
C GLU A 356 -26.99 5.34 -3.23
N THR A 357 -26.70 4.30 -4.02
CA THR A 357 -25.79 3.22 -3.67
C THR A 357 -24.43 3.80 -3.31
N LYS A 358 -24.06 3.74 -2.02
CA LYS A 358 -22.72 4.06 -1.51
C LYS A 358 -21.71 3.12 -2.19
N LYS A 359 -21.17 3.54 -3.33
CA LYS A 359 -19.92 3.00 -3.88
C LYS A 359 -18.77 3.66 -3.13
N ASP A 360 -17.77 2.84 -2.83
CA ASP A 360 -16.64 3.13 -1.97
C ASP A 360 -15.64 4.08 -2.66
N TYR A 361 -16.01 5.36 -2.78
CA TYR A 361 -15.12 6.35 -3.37
C TYR A 361 -14.13 6.87 -2.32
N GLN A 362 -12.84 6.66 -2.57
CA GLN A 362 -11.77 7.05 -1.68
C GLN A 362 -11.69 8.59 -1.51
N ALA A 363 -11.42 9.02 -0.27
CA ALA A 363 -11.38 10.42 0.15
C ALA A 363 -10.41 11.29 -0.66
N SER A 364 -10.80 12.55 -0.90
CA SER A 364 -9.98 13.59 -1.56
C SER A 364 -9.41 13.21 -2.93
N LYS A 365 -10.22 12.53 -3.75
CA LYS A 365 -9.78 11.98 -5.03
C LYS A 365 -10.64 12.46 -6.19
N TRP A 366 -9.98 12.82 -7.28
CA TRP A 366 -10.60 13.00 -8.59
C TRP A 366 -10.93 11.64 -9.21
N PHE A 367 -12.13 11.50 -9.75
CA PHE A 367 -12.51 10.30 -10.49
C PHE A 367 -13.38 10.66 -11.70
N LYS A 368 -13.39 9.76 -12.69
CA LYS A 368 -14.12 9.95 -13.94
C LYS A 368 -15.22 8.91 -14.06
N GLU A 369 -16.44 9.35 -14.27
CA GLU A 369 -17.60 8.48 -14.44
C GLU A 369 -18.46 8.99 -15.61
N SER A 370 -18.84 8.08 -16.52
CA SER A 370 -19.62 8.40 -17.72
C SER A 370 -19.05 9.58 -18.53
N GLY A 371 -17.72 9.67 -18.62
CA GLY A 371 -17.02 10.71 -19.38
C GLY A 371 -16.83 12.05 -18.66
N LYS A 372 -17.46 12.26 -17.48
CA LYS A 372 -17.35 13.50 -16.69
C LYS A 372 -16.43 13.30 -15.48
N TRP A 373 -15.76 14.38 -15.07
CA TRP A 373 -14.91 14.40 -13.88
C TRP A 373 -15.69 14.83 -12.64
N TYR A 374 -15.36 14.23 -11.51
CA TYR A 374 -15.94 14.49 -10.21
C TYR A 374 -14.83 14.51 -9.15
N TYR A 375 -15.08 15.16 -8.03
CA TYR A 375 -14.16 15.18 -6.89
C TYR A 375 -14.91 14.85 -5.61
N ASN A 376 -14.35 13.96 -4.80
CA ASN A 376 -14.87 13.70 -3.45
C ASN A 376 -14.08 14.47 -2.42
N ASP A 377 -14.77 14.99 -1.41
CA ASP A 377 -14.15 15.60 -0.24
C ASP A 377 -13.48 14.53 0.65
N LEU A 378 -12.92 14.99 1.77
CA LEU A 378 -12.26 14.13 2.75
C LEU A 378 -13.21 13.09 3.39
N SER A 379 -14.52 13.28 3.27
CA SER A 379 -15.56 12.38 3.79
C SER A 379 -16.13 11.44 2.71
N GLY A 380 -15.57 11.47 1.50
CA GLY A 380 -16.06 10.68 0.36
C GLY A 380 -17.32 11.25 -0.30
N ASN A 381 -17.77 12.46 0.08
CA ASN A 381 -18.93 13.08 -0.53
C ASN A 381 -18.53 13.86 -1.78
N LEU A 382 -19.40 13.84 -2.78
CA LEU A 382 -19.25 14.64 -3.99
C LEU A 382 -19.21 16.14 -3.65
N VAL A 383 -18.13 16.80 -4.06
CA VAL A 383 -18.00 18.26 -3.98
C VAL A 383 -18.86 18.92 -5.05
N ARG A 384 -19.58 19.97 -4.66
CA ARG A 384 -20.54 20.71 -5.50
C ARG A 384 -20.46 22.20 -5.20
N ASN A 385 -20.79 22.99 -6.22
CA ASN A 385 -20.90 24.46 -6.19
C ASN A 385 -19.71 25.15 -5.53
N ARG A 386 -18.49 24.70 -5.84
CA ARG A 386 -17.26 25.30 -5.31
C ARG A 386 -16.04 24.92 -6.13
N TRP A 387 -14.98 25.68 -5.93
CA TRP A 387 -13.66 25.41 -6.48
C TRP A 387 -12.92 24.32 -5.70
N VAL A 388 -12.18 23.48 -6.43
CA VAL A 388 -11.17 22.55 -5.91
C VAL A 388 -9.90 22.82 -6.71
N GLY A 389 -8.95 23.53 -6.10
CA GLY A 389 -7.80 24.08 -6.82
C GLY A 389 -8.27 25.00 -7.96
N ARG A 390 -7.90 24.68 -9.20
CA ARG A 390 -8.25 25.47 -10.39
C ARG A 390 -9.56 25.08 -11.06
N TYR A 391 -10.29 24.10 -10.51
CA TYR A 391 -11.45 23.47 -11.17
C TYR A 391 -12.73 23.76 -10.39
N TYR A 392 -13.83 24.04 -11.08
CA TYR A 392 -15.13 24.26 -10.45
C TYR A 392 -16.02 23.03 -10.56
N LEU A 393 -16.60 22.58 -9.44
CA LEU A 393 -17.57 21.50 -9.40
C LEU A 393 -18.98 22.11 -9.39
N LYS A 394 -19.82 21.72 -10.33
CA LYS A 394 -21.17 22.28 -10.51
C LYS A 394 -22.16 21.68 -9.52
N ALA A 395 -23.42 22.11 -9.61
CA ALA A 395 -24.51 21.60 -8.76
C ALA A 395 -24.71 20.08 -8.94
N ASP A 396 -24.51 19.57 -10.16
CA ASP A 396 -24.55 18.13 -10.47
C ASP A 396 -23.26 17.38 -10.09
N ALA A 397 -22.33 18.05 -9.39
CA ALA A 397 -20.99 17.59 -9.01
C ALA A 397 -20.03 17.35 -10.17
N SER A 398 -20.46 17.54 -11.42
CA SER A 398 -19.55 17.43 -12.54
C SER A 398 -18.61 18.63 -12.58
N MET A 399 -17.36 18.38 -12.93
CA MET A 399 -16.38 19.43 -13.20
C MET A 399 -16.82 20.24 -14.42
N ALA A 400 -16.83 21.56 -14.28
CA ALA A 400 -17.07 22.48 -15.38
C ALA A 400 -15.92 22.42 -16.41
N ALA A 401 -16.25 22.57 -17.69
CA ALA A 401 -15.26 22.65 -18.76
C ALA A 401 -15.82 23.48 -19.94
N SER A 402 -14.99 24.37 -20.49
CA SER A 402 -15.33 25.27 -21.60
C SER A 402 -16.57 26.14 -21.34
N GLU A 403 -16.78 26.61 -20.11
CA GLU A 403 -18.01 27.31 -19.72
C GLU A 403 -17.76 28.48 -18.75
N TRP A 404 -18.72 29.40 -18.70
CA TRP A 404 -18.74 30.51 -17.75
C TRP A 404 -19.41 30.08 -16.44
N ILE A 405 -18.80 30.43 -15.32
CA ILE A 405 -19.28 30.16 -13.97
C ILE A 405 -19.47 31.50 -13.26
N TYR A 406 -20.69 31.76 -12.77
CA TYR A 406 -20.89 32.81 -11.78
C TYR A 406 -20.73 32.18 -10.40
N ASP A 407 -19.76 32.69 -9.65
CA ASP A 407 -19.54 32.23 -8.28
C ASP A 407 -20.16 33.23 -7.31
N GLU A 408 -21.12 32.75 -6.53
CA GLU A 408 -21.85 33.56 -5.57
C GLU A 408 -20.99 34.00 -4.38
N ASP A 409 -19.94 33.26 -4.03
CA ASP A 409 -19.06 33.63 -2.93
C ASP A 409 -18.12 34.77 -3.37
N TYR A 410 -17.64 34.71 -4.62
CA TYR A 410 -16.76 35.73 -5.19
C TYR A 410 -17.49 36.90 -5.86
N LYS A 411 -18.81 36.79 -6.07
CA LYS A 411 -19.66 37.78 -6.77
C LYS A 411 -19.07 38.20 -8.12
N SER A 412 -18.52 37.22 -8.84
CA SER A 412 -17.83 37.45 -10.10
C SER A 412 -18.04 36.29 -11.06
N TRP A 413 -17.82 36.58 -12.34
CA TRP A 413 -17.81 35.58 -13.41
C TRP A 413 -16.38 35.07 -13.61
N PHE A 414 -16.28 33.78 -13.86
CA PHE A 414 -15.06 33.05 -14.19
C PHE A 414 -15.29 32.28 -15.48
N TYR A 415 -14.24 32.04 -16.25
CA TYR A 415 -14.30 31.14 -17.39
C TYR A 415 -13.32 29.98 -17.17
N VAL A 416 -13.79 28.75 -17.37
CA VAL A 416 -12.93 27.56 -17.37
C VAL A 416 -12.70 27.07 -18.80
N ASP A 417 -11.46 26.72 -19.12
CA ASP A 417 -11.10 26.24 -20.45
C ASP A 417 -11.49 24.78 -20.68
N SER A 418 -11.08 24.21 -21.82
CA SER A 418 -11.39 22.82 -22.18
C SER A 418 -10.77 21.77 -21.26
N THR A 419 -9.77 22.14 -20.45
CA THR A 419 -9.19 21.30 -19.41
C THR A 419 -9.93 21.42 -18.08
N GLY A 420 -10.84 22.40 -17.96
CA GLY A 420 -11.60 22.72 -16.76
C GLY A 420 -10.90 23.66 -15.78
N SER A 421 -9.66 24.07 -16.09
CA SER A 421 -8.96 25.07 -15.28
C SER A 421 -9.54 26.46 -15.56
N TYR A 422 -9.67 27.30 -14.53
CA TYR A 422 -10.00 28.71 -14.75
C TYR A 422 -8.90 29.41 -15.55
N VAL A 423 -9.35 30.28 -16.46
CA VAL A 423 -8.52 31.15 -17.29
C VAL A 423 -8.21 32.42 -16.52
N GLU A 424 -6.98 32.90 -16.58
CA GLU A 424 -6.56 34.17 -15.98
C GLU A 424 -5.53 34.89 -16.85
N LYS A 425 -5.45 36.21 -16.69
CA LYS A 425 -4.60 37.13 -17.48
C LYS A 425 -4.77 36.96 -18.99
N ALA A 426 -5.98 36.66 -19.44
CA ALA A 426 -6.26 36.35 -20.83
C ALA A 426 -7.68 36.76 -21.22
N TRP A 427 -7.88 36.93 -22.52
CA TRP A 427 -9.18 37.21 -23.11
C TRP A 427 -9.98 35.93 -23.34
N GLN A 428 -11.29 36.00 -23.04
CA GLN A 428 -12.28 35.05 -23.51
C GLN A 428 -13.39 35.81 -24.25
N GLY A 429 -13.32 35.82 -25.58
CA GLY A 429 -14.21 36.63 -26.40
C GLY A 429 -14.01 38.13 -26.12
N GLU A 430 -15.08 38.82 -25.74
CA GLU A 430 -15.07 40.27 -25.44
C GLU A 430 -14.70 40.59 -23.97
N TYR A 431 -14.36 39.58 -23.18
CA TYR A 431 -14.15 39.69 -21.73
C TYR A 431 -12.69 39.39 -21.38
N TYR A 432 -12.17 40.07 -20.36
CA TYR A 432 -10.83 39.80 -19.84
C TYR A 432 -10.91 39.15 -18.46
N LEU A 433 -10.24 38.02 -18.28
CA LEU A 433 -10.12 37.34 -16.99
C LEU A 433 -8.83 37.82 -16.34
N LYS A 434 -8.94 38.50 -15.19
CA LYS A 434 -7.80 39.02 -14.42
C LYS A 434 -7.09 37.88 -13.69
N ARG A 435 -6.00 38.21 -12.99
CA ARG A 435 -5.31 37.29 -12.07
C ARG A 435 -6.33 36.68 -11.09
N GLY A 436 -6.24 35.38 -10.87
CA GLY A 436 -7.20 34.61 -10.05
C GLY A 436 -8.52 34.29 -10.76
N GLY A 437 -8.66 34.61 -12.06
CA GLY A 437 -9.78 34.20 -12.90
C GLY A 437 -11.01 35.11 -12.90
N TYR A 438 -10.99 36.20 -12.13
CA TYR A 438 -12.09 37.16 -12.05
C TYR A 438 -12.31 37.90 -13.37
N MET A 439 -13.53 37.90 -13.89
CA MET A 439 -13.89 38.74 -15.03
C MET A 439 -13.77 40.22 -14.66
N ALA A 440 -13.01 40.97 -15.45
CA ALA A 440 -12.90 42.42 -15.31
C ALA A 440 -14.22 43.11 -15.66
N LYS A 441 -14.59 44.13 -14.88
CA LYS A 441 -15.82 44.91 -15.05
C LYS A 441 -15.68 46.29 -14.44
N SER A 442 -16.08 47.31 -15.19
CA SER A 442 -15.98 48.73 -14.79
C SER A 442 -14.58 49.13 -14.34
N GLU A 443 -13.56 48.69 -15.08
CA GLU A 443 -12.16 48.87 -14.70
C GLU A 443 -11.19 48.85 -15.89
N TRP A 444 -10.02 49.43 -15.69
CA TRP A 444 -8.90 49.34 -16.63
C TRP A 444 -8.09 48.06 -16.41
N VAL A 445 -7.70 47.41 -17.51
CA VAL A 445 -6.76 46.30 -17.52
C VAL A 445 -5.63 46.58 -18.49
N PHE A 446 -4.40 46.26 -18.09
CA PHE A 446 -3.25 46.30 -18.98
C PHE A 446 -2.98 44.90 -19.50
N ASP A 447 -2.94 44.77 -20.82
CA ASP A 447 -2.55 43.52 -21.48
C ASP A 447 -1.13 43.64 -22.02
N SER A 448 -0.20 42.95 -21.37
CA SER A 448 1.21 42.91 -21.76
C SER A 448 1.44 42.27 -23.14
N GLN A 449 0.54 41.41 -23.61
CA GLN A 449 0.66 40.80 -24.94
C GLN A 449 0.47 41.83 -26.06
N TYR A 450 -0.40 42.82 -25.82
CA TYR A 450 -0.72 43.87 -26.79
C TYR A 450 -0.09 45.23 -26.45
N ASP A 451 0.67 45.29 -25.35
CA ASP A 451 1.30 46.49 -24.78
C ASP A 451 0.34 47.69 -24.70
N SER A 452 -0.87 47.43 -24.24
CA SER A 452 -1.93 48.43 -24.22
C SER A 452 -2.90 48.27 -23.06
N TRP A 453 -3.53 49.39 -22.72
CA TRP A 453 -4.61 49.46 -21.75
C TRP A 453 -5.95 49.28 -22.46
N TYR A 454 -6.84 48.54 -21.80
CA TYR A 454 -8.22 48.32 -22.19
C TYR A 454 -9.12 48.71 -21.02
N TYR A 455 -10.33 49.15 -21.30
CA TYR A 455 -11.34 49.38 -20.27
C TYR A 455 -12.48 48.40 -20.44
N LEU A 456 -12.92 47.74 -19.38
CA LEU A 456 -14.09 46.86 -19.40
C LEU A 456 -15.29 47.62 -18.85
N ASN A 457 -16.39 47.62 -19.58
CA ASN A 457 -17.62 48.28 -19.19
C ASN A 457 -18.31 47.55 -18.03
N GLN A 458 -19.45 48.09 -17.58
CA GLN A 458 -20.25 47.49 -16.50
C GLN A 458 -20.85 46.12 -16.86
N ASP A 459 -20.98 45.80 -18.14
CA ASP A 459 -21.36 44.46 -18.59
C ASP A 459 -20.15 43.50 -18.70
N GLY A 460 -18.93 43.99 -18.46
CA GLY A 460 -17.68 43.23 -18.53
C GLY A 460 -17.04 43.21 -19.92
N LYS A 461 -17.70 43.73 -20.95
CA LYS A 461 -17.15 43.77 -22.31
C LYS A 461 -16.14 44.91 -22.45
N TYR A 462 -15.10 44.71 -23.26
CA TYR A 462 -14.18 45.81 -23.52
C TYR A 462 -14.84 46.96 -24.28
N ALA A 463 -14.53 48.17 -23.84
CA ALA A 463 -14.89 49.41 -24.47
C ALA A 463 -14.17 49.55 -25.81
N ARG A 464 -14.91 49.93 -26.86
CA ARG A 464 -14.34 50.24 -28.17
C ARG A 464 -15.10 51.37 -28.83
N ASN A 465 -14.39 52.19 -29.61
CA ASN A 465 -14.92 53.38 -30.28
C ASN A 465 -15.66 54.35 -29.35
N GLN A 466 -15.19 54.51 -28.11
CA GLN A 466 -15.88 55.35 -27.13
C GLN A 466 -14.94 56.06 -26.16
N TRP A 467 -15.44 57.16 -25.61
CA TRP A 467 -14.79 57.90 -24.54
C TRP A 467 -15.19 57.32 -23.18
N ILE A 468 -14.21 57.13 -22.31
CA ILE A 468 -14.37 56.70 -20.92
C ILE A 468 -13.93 57.83 -20.01
N LYS A 469 -14.80 58.21 -19.09
CA LYS A 469 -14.49 59.16 -18.02
C LYS A 469 -14.00 58.38 -16.81
N ASP A 470 -12.80 58.70 -16.34
CA ASP A 470 -12.23 58.12 -15.13
C ASP A 470 -11.63 59.24 -14.27
N GLY A 471 -12.27 59.50 -13.12
CA GLY A 471 -12.11 60.72 -12.35
C GLY A 471 -12.46 61.97 -13.17
N ASP A 472 -11.57 62.95 -13.18
CA ASP A 472 -11.72 64.20 -13.94
C ASP A 472 -11.13 64.12 -15.36
N LYS A 473 -10.65 62.94 -15.77
CA LYS A 473 -9.97 62.73 -17.04
C LYS A 473 -10.83 61.92 -18.01
N TRP A 474 -10.57 62.12 -19.30
CA TRP A 474 -11.23 61.41 -20.39
C TRP A 474 -10.20 60.66 -21.22
N TYR A 475 -10.54 59.44 -21.59
CA TYR A 475 -9.71 58.52 -22.36
C TYR A 475 -10.52 57.94 -23.52
N TYR A 476 -9.89 57.72 -24.67
CA TYR A 476 -10.58 57.12 -25.82
C TYR A 476 -10.07 55.70 -26.10
N LEU A 477 -11.00 54.76 -26.27
CA LEU A 477 -10.68 53.38 -26.67
C LEU A 477 -10.98 53.22 -28.16
N LEU A 478 -9.97 52.75 -28.90
CA LEU A 478 -10.02 52.54 -30.35
C LEU A 478 -10.96 51.38 -30.73
N ALA A 479 -11.11 51.13 -32.03
CA ALA A 479 -11.98 50.07 -32.56
C ALA A 479 -11.60 48.66 -32.08
N ASP A 480 -10.31 48.43 -31.85
CA ASP A 480 -9.75 47.18 -31.31
C ASP A 480 -9.70 47.16 -29.78
N GLY A 481 -10.25 48.19 -29.11
CA GLY A 481 -10.33 48.31 -27.66
C GLY A 481 -9.09 48.90 -26.99
N LYS A 482 -8.03 49.21 -27.74
CA LYS A 482 -6.80 49.78 -27.16
C LYS A 482 -6.97 51.24 -26.79
N LEU A 483 -6.32 51.66 -25.71
CA LEU A 483 -6.21 53.06 -25.33
C LEU A 483 -5.46 53.86 -26.40
N ALA A 484 -6.10 54.91 -26.91
CA ALA A 484 -5.48 55.88 -27.80
C ALA A 484 -4.40 56.69 -27.04
N LYS A 485 -3.21 56.80 -27.61
CA LYS A 485 -2.08 57.61 -27.09
C LYS A 485 -1.50 58.46 -28.21
N ASN A 486 -1.11 59.70 -27.91
CA ASN A 486 -0.41 60.61 -28.83
C ASN A 486 -1.11 60.79 -30.21
N MET A 487 -2.44 60.95 -30.22
CA MET A 487 -3.22 61.08 -31.46
C MET A 487 -4.44 61.99 -31.31
N THR A 488 -5.11 62.29 -32.42
CA THR A 488 -6.33 63.12 -32.47
C THR A 488 -7.53 62.27 -32.86
N ILE A 489 -8.59 62.29 -32.04
CA ILE A 489 -9.83 61.54 -32.21
C ILE A 489 -10.97 62.55 -32.42
N ASN A 490 -11.54 62.61 -33.63
CA ASN A 490 -12.65 63.52 -33.97
C ASN A 490 -12.43 64.98 -33.54
N GLY A 491 -11.20 65.48 -33.69
CA GLY A 491 -10.81 66.84 -33.31
C GLY A 491 -10.29 67.02 -31.88
N TYR A 492 -10.38 65.99 -31.03
CA TYR A 492 -9.88 66.01 -29.65
C TYR A 492 -8.51 65.33 -29.55
N LYS A 493 -7.53 65.96 -28.91
CA LYS A 493 -6.16 65.44 -28.80
C LYS A 493 -5.96 64.69 -27.49
N VAL A 494 -5.33 63.51 -27.54
CA VAL A 494 -4.91 62.77 -26.34
C VAL A 494 -3.39 62.76 -26.21
N ASN A 495 -2.87 62.85 -24.98
CA ASN A 495 -1.45 62.89 -24.69
C ASN A 495 -0.80 61.48 -24.67
N GLU A 496 0.46 61.39 -24.22
CA GLU A 496 1.20 60.12 -24.14
C GLU A 496 0.61 59.11 -23.14
N LYS A 497 -0.16 59.59 -22.18
CA LYS A 497 -0.88 58.79 -21.19
C LYS A 497 -2.30 58.46 -21.64
N GLY A 498 -2.71 58.94 -22.82
CA GLY A 498 -4.05 58.78 -23.38
C GLY A 498 -5.11 59.71 -22.79
N GLU A 499 -4.70 60.69 -21.98
CA GLU A 499 -5.60 61.68 -21.38
C GLU A 499 -5.95 62.73 -22.42
N TRP A 500 -7.24 63.07 -22.54
CA TRP A 500 -7.69 64.23 -23.33
C TRP A 500 -7.11 65.53 -22.76
N VAL A 501 -6.54 66.36 -23.65
CA VAL A 501 -5.87 67.64 -23.32
C VAL A 501 -6.37 68.81 -24.17
#